data_AF-A0A2N0M051-F1
#
_entry.id   AF-A0A2N0M051-F1
#
_cell.length_a   1.000
_cell.length_b   1.000
_cell.length_c   1.000
_cell.angle_alpha   90.00
_cell.angle_beta   90.00
_cell.angle_gamma   90.00
#
_symmetry.space_group_name_H-M   'P 1'
#
loop_
_entity.id
_entity.type
_entity.pdbx_description
1 polymer ?
#
loop_
_entity_poly.entity_id
_entity_poly.type
_entity_poly.pdbx_seq_one_letter_code
_entity_poly.pdbx_strand_id
1 'polypeptide(L)' 'MGELRAALKESFAGHGRIVMLMGEPGIGKTRTAEELASHAETQGAQVLWGRCYEEDGAPSY' A
#
# COMPACT_ATOMS: atom_id res chain seq x y z
N MET A 1 -10.61 4.20 -4.37
CA MET A 1 -10.15 3.08 -5.23
C MET A 1 -9.73 3.49 -6.64
N GLY A 2 -10.41 4.41 -7.32
CA GLY A 2 -10.02 4.83 -8.69
C GLY A 2 -8.59 5.36 -8.79
N GLU A 3 -8.20 6.28 -7.90
CA GLU A 3 -6.86 6.87 -7.87
C GLU A 3 -5.75 5.87 -7.54
N LEU A 4 -6.00 4.95 -6.60
CA LEU A 4 -5.05 3.89 -6.26
C LEU A 4 -4.79 2.95 -7.43
N ARG A 5 -5.84 2.58 -8.17
CA ARG A 5 -5.70 1.77 -9.38
C ARG A 5 -4.97 2.50 -10.50
N ALA A 6 -5.20 3.81 -10.63
CA ALA A 6 -4.46 4.64 -11.58
C ALA A 6 -2.96 4.70 -11.22
N ALA A 7 -2.64 4.93 -9.94
CA ALA A 7 -1.26 4.91 -9.46
C ALA A 7 -0.58 3.55 -9.67
N LEU A 8 -1.29 2.44 -9.43
CA LEU A 8 -0.80 1.10 -9.72
C LEU A 8 -0.53 0.90 -11.22
N LYS A 9 -1.46 1.33 -12.09
CA LYS A 9 -1.28 1.25 -13.55
C LYS A 9 -0.06 2.04 -14.02
N GLU A 10 0.18 3.22 -13.47
CA GLU A 10 1.37 4.01 -13.79
C GLU A 10 2.66 3.32 -13.31
N SER A 11 2.63 2.65 -12.16
CA SER A 11 3.78 1.86 -11.70
C SER A 11 4.13 0.70 -12.63
N PHE A 12 3.12 0.01 -13.19
CA PHE A 12 3.34 -0.99 -14.24
C PHE A 12 3.89 -0.39 -15.54
N ALA A 13 3.58 0.87 -15.83
CA ALA A 13 4.16 1.60 -16.96
C ALA A 13 5.58 2.13 -16.68
N GLY A 14 6.23 1.69 -15.58
CA GLY A 14 7.59 2.10 -15.20
C GLY A 14 7.68 3.43 -14.46
N HIS A 15 6.54 4.04 -14.09
CA HIS A 15 6.50 5.30 -13.37
C HIS A 15 6.17 5.04 -11.89
N GLY A 16 7.20 5.00 -11.04
CA GLY A 16 7.04 4.77 -9.60
C GLY A 16 6.09 5.80 -8.95
N ARG A 17 5.27 5.34 -8.00
CA ARG A 17 4.30 6.19 -7.28
C ARG A 17 4.37 5.91 -5.78
N ILE A 18 4.08 6.95 -5.00
CA ILE A 18 3.87 6.87 -3.55
C ILE A 18 2.47 7.39 -3.28
N VAL A 19 1.69 6.64 -2.51
CA VAL A 19 0.33 7.03 -2.11
C VAL A 19 0.19 6.84 -0.60
N MET A 20 -0.43 7.81 0.06
CA MET A 20 -0.71 7.76 1.50
C MET A 20 -2.23 7.67 1.72
N LEU A 21 -2.66 6.67 2.49
CA LEU A 21 -4.06 6.53 2.90
C LEU A 21 -4.27 7.27 4.21
N MET A 22 -4.99 8.39 4.16
CA MET A 22 -5.36 9.16 5.35
C MET A 22 -6.85 9.03 5.66
N GLY A 23 -7.19 9.09 6.94
CA GLY A 23 -8.58 9.06 7.41
C GLY A 23 -8.69 8.63 8.86
N GLU A 24 -9.91 8.55 9.35
CA GLU A 24 -10.25 8.24 10.74
C GLU A 24 -9.88 6.80 11.12
N PRO A 25 -9.58 6.52 12.40
CA PRO A 25 -9.43 5.15 12.88
C PRO A 25 -10.63 4.28 12.48
N GLY A 26 -10.38 3.09 11.95
CA GLY A 26 -11.45 2.17 11.54
C GLY A 26 -12.11 2.44 10.17
N ILE A 27 -11.76 3.51 9.44
CA ILE A 27 -12.34 3.82 8.11
C ILE A 27 -11.99 2.80 7.00
N GLY A 28 -11.17 1.79 7.30
CA GLY A 28 -10.82 0.73 6.34
C GLY A 28 -9.55 1.00 5.52
N LYS A 29 -8.60 1.81 6.02
CA LYS A 29 -7.29 2.06 5.36
C LYS A 29 -6.52 0.75 5.08
N THR A 30 -6.36 -0.10 6.09
CA THR A 30 -5.67 -1.38 5.96
C THR A 30 -6.36 -2.29 4.94
N ARG A 31 -7.69 -2.42 5.04
CA ARG A 31 -8.48 -3.19 4.07
C ARG A 31 -8.33 -2.68 2.64
N THR A 32 -8.36 -1.36 2.46
CA THR A 32 -8.16 -0.73 1.14
C THR A 32 -6.78 -1.07 0.57
N ALA A 33 -5.75 -1.07 1.42
CA ALA A 33 -4.40 -1.42 1.05
C ALA A 33 -4.26 -2.91 0.68
N GLU A 34 -4.91 -3.81 1.45
CA GLU A 34 -4.98 -5.25 1.17
C GLU A 34 -5.72 -5.56 -0.14
N GLU A 35 -6.84 -4.87 -0.41
CA GLU A 35 -7.58 -5.03 -1.67
C GLU A 35 -6.75 -4.56 -2.88
N LEU A 36 -5.96 -3.49 -2.73
CA LEU A 36 -5.03 -3.03 -3.77
C LEU A 36 -3.89 -4.03 -3.97
N ALA A 37 -3.32 -4.56 -2.89
CA ALA A 37 -2.29 -5.59 -2.93
C ALA A 37 -2.78 -6.83 -3.69
N SER A 38 -3.94 -7.37 -3.32
CA SER A 38 -4.53 -8.52 -4.02
C SER A 38 -4.76 -8.22 -5.50
N HIS A 39 -5.22 -7.02 -5.84
CA HIS A 39 -5.39 -6.61 -7.23
C HIS A 39 -4.07 -6.50 -8.01
N ALA A 40 -2.99 -6.08 -7.35
CA ALA A 40 -1.67 -6.01 -7.97
C ALA A 40 -1.09 -7.42 -8.20
N GLU A 41 -1.25 -8.33 -7.23
CA GLU A 41 -0.85 -9.74 -7.36
C GLU A 41 -1.55 -10.42 -8.53
N THR A 42 -2.87 -10.22 -8.71
CA THR A 42 -3.58 -10.81 -9.86
C THR A 42 -3.14 -10.24 -11.21
N GLN A 43 -2.45 -9.11 -11.23
CA GLN A 43 -1.84 -8.51 -12.42
C GLN A 43 -0.35 -8.88 -12.57
N GLY A 44 0.18 -9.75 -11.71
CA GLY A 44 1.56 -10.23 -11.77
C GLY A 44 2.58 -9.33 -11.09
N ALA A 45 2.15 -8.36 -10.27
CA ALA A 45 3.09 -7.62 -9.41
C ALA A 45 3.57 -8.49 -8.25
N GLN A 46 4.84 -8.35 -7.91
CA GLN A 46 5.34 -8.80 -6.61
C GLN A 46 4.93 -7.79 -5.54
N VAL A 47 4.16 -8.23 -4.55
CA VAL A 47 3.75 -7.38 -3.43
C VAL A 47 4.60 -7.68 -2.19
N LEU A 48 5.05 -6.62 -1.52
CA LEU A 48 5.83 -6.69 -0.29
C LEU A 48 5.05 -5.98 0.83
N TRP A 49 4.88 -6.65 1.96
CA TRP A 49 4.14 -6.10 3.10
C TRP A 49 4.99 -5.84 4.34
N GLY A 50 4.85 -4.63 4.89
CA GLY A 50 5.46 -4.19 6.13
C GLY A 50 4.38 -3.82 7.14
N ARG A 51 4.60 -4.15 8.41
CA ARG A 51 3.74 -3.70 9.51
C ARG A 51 4.38 -2.48 10.17
N CYS A 52 3.56 -1.46 10.43
CA CYS A 52 3.96 -0.35 11.29
C CYS A 52 3.64 -0.78 12.72
N TYR A 53 4.67 -1.12 13.49
CA TYR A 53 4.54 -1.39 14.92
C TYR A 53 4.48 -0.06 15.67
N GLU A 54 3.66 0.02 16.71
CA GLU A 54 3.58 1.19 17.60
C GLU A 54 4.72 1.22 18.63
N GLU A 55 5.68 0.28 18.57
CA GLU A 55 6.75 0.15 19.56
C GLU A 55 7.79 1.29 19.46
N ASP A 56 8.18 1.78 20.64
CA ASP A 56 9.16 2.84 20.87
C ASP A 56 10.57 2.38 20.48
N GLY A 57 11.17 3.05 19.50
CA GLY A 57 12.62 3.05 19.30
C GLY A 57 13.16 2.15 18.19
N ALA A 58 14.06 2.73 17.38
CA ALA A 58 14.90 1.98 16.45
C ALA A 58 15.72 0.92 17.20
N PRO A 59 16.00 -0.25 16.57
CA PRO A 59 16.81 -1.29 17.21
C PRO A 59 18.15 -0.72 17.68
N SER A 60 18.53 -1.01 18.92
CA SER A 60 19.82 -0.63 19.48
C SER A 60 20.94 -1.25 18.65
N TYR A 61 21.80 -0.40 18.09
CA TYR A 61 23.01 -0.75 17.33
C TYR A 61 24.12 -1.28 18.26
#